data_AF-A0A060Q3T6-F1
#
_entry.id   AF-A0A060Q3T6-F1
#
_cell.length_a   1.000
_cell.length_b   1.000
_cell.length_c   1.000
_cell.angle_alpha   90.00
_cell.angle_beta   90.00
_cell.angle_gamma   90.00
#
_symmetry.space_group_name_H-M   'P 1'
#
loop_
_entity.id
_entity.type
_entity.pdbx_description
1 polymer ?
#
loop_
_entity_poly.entity_id
_entity_poly.type
_entity_poly.pdbx_seq_one_letter_code
_entity_poly.pdbx_strand_id
1 'polypeptide(L)'
;MAYSDDDIQELYQKIATIIRYDNKGTASLKDLLKKSKWEEVNFQDKCEGGHSLGNLLLKYAAENNNSRVKNFFLNNGFTLPGQEQVAEATNEEEEEEEQKIPDIAENKVETSSEDSSNSRDAQFTTSYDKIKEIVTQNPNITAEEFYEKLKKEVKASTDKERDTKIFDSFADAVRSGASITDNRSVFLKIAELFTDLDTVIHLKSLAFKTILDIAVESEQADVVEILLESGKFNEEEKLQALNSAIVQGNIQGAQSFLGHIEYEKTLGVLNTLKTTVLHREKIEGMRQFFSYNKNLTKEEKAQTLIDAVMSYNVSEVKRLLEYMVGIPETSMEVF
;
A
#
# COMPACT_ATOMS: atom_id res chain seq x y z
N MET A 1 -1.14 36.00 -3.07
CA MET A 1 -0.14 35.52 -4.04
C MET A 1 -0.74 34.28 -4.69
N ALA A 2 -0.64 34.13 -6.00
CA ALA A 2 -0.92 32.84 -6.62
C ALA A 2 0.26 31.91 -6.29
N TYR A 3 -0.01 30.75 -5.69
CA TYR A 3 1.00 29.70 -5.53
C TYR A 3 1.25 29.09 -6.90
N SER A 4 2.52 28.92 -7.28
CA SER A 4 2.84 28.18 -8.50
C SER A 4 2.54 26.68 -8.33
N ASP A 5 2.42 25.94 -9.43
CA ASP A 5 2.23 24.48 -9.36
C ASP A 5 3.38 23.79 -8.59
N ASP A 6 4.61 24.29 -8.76
CA ASP A 6 5.79 23.82 -8.02
C ASP A 6 5.67 24.07 -6.52
N ASP A 7 5.15 25.24 -6.11
CA ASP A 7 4.90 25.57 -4.69
C ASP A 7 3.84 24.65 -4.07
N ILE A 8 2.78 24.35 -4.81
CA ILE A 8 1.69 23.45 -4.38
C ILE A 8 2.21 22.02 -4.26
N GLN A 9 3.03 21.56 -5.20
CA GLN A 9 3.63 20.23 -5.19
C GLN A 9 4.61 20.07 -4.01
N GLU A 10 5.46 21.07 -3.75
CA GLU A 10 6.39 21.07 -2.62
C GLU A 10 5.62 21.04 -1.29
N LEU A 11 4.56 21.86 -1.16
CA LEU A 11 3.70 21.88 0.01
C LEU A 11 2.99 20.54 0.21
N TYR A 12 2.49 19.92 -0.86
CA TYR A 12 1.87 18.60 -0.83
C TYR A 12 2.83 17.52 -0.31
N GLN A 13 4.04 17.43 -0.84
CA GLN A 13 5.03 16.42 -0.42
C GLN A 13 5.37 16.54 1.06
N LYS A 14 5.49 17.78 1.56
CA LYS A 14 5.72 18.03 2.99
C LYS A 14 4.54 17.55 3.84
N ILE A 15 3.31 17.92 3.48
CA ILE A 15 2.09 17.53 4.20
C ILE A 15 1.94 16.00 4.20
N ALA A 16 2.19 15.37 3.05
CA ALA A 16 2.20 13.92 2.92
C ALA A 16 3.22 13.26 3.85
N THR A 17 4.39 13.84 4.01
CA THR A 17 5.42 13.35 4.94
C THR A 17 4.96 13.47 6.39
N ILE A 18 4.41 14.62 6.80
CA ILE A 18 3.96 14.84 8.18
C ILE A 18 2.82 13.89 8.53
N ILE A 19 1.82 13.78 7.65
CA ILE A 19 0.65 12.90 7.86
C ILE A 19 1.05 11.42 7.80
N ARG A 20 2.05 11.04 7.01
CA ARG A 20 2.59 9.66 6.98
C ARG A 20 3.13 9.23 8.34
N TYR A 21 3.80 10.13 9.05
CA TYR A 21 4.40 9.84 10.36
C TYR A 21 3.49 10.17 11.55
N ASP A 22 2.32 10.78 11.32
CA ASP A 22 1.30 11.00 12.35
C ASP A 22 0.47 9.73 12.59
N ASN A 23 1.08 8.76 13.26
CA ASN A 23 0.44 7.48 13.59
C ASN A 23 -0.73 7.61 14.58
N LYS A 24 -0.94 8.78 15.19
CA LYS A 24 -2.03 9.04 16.15
C LYS A 24 -3.18 9.83 15.54
N GLY A 25 -3.05 10.34 14.31
CA GLY A 25 -4.07 11.15 13.64
C GLY A 25 -4.39 12.46 14.38
N THR A 26 -3.39 13.05 15.04
CA THR A 26 -3.54 14.22 15.92
C THR A 26 -3.06 15.53 15.28
N ALA A 27 -2.45 15.48 14.09
CA ALA A 27 -2.00 16.67 13.40
C ALA A 27 -3.18 17.59 13.08
N SER A 28 -3.05 18.88 13.39
CA SER A 28 -3.99 19.90 12.94
C SER A 28 -3.47 20.59 11.68
N LEU A 29 -4.33 21.31 10.95
CA LEU A 29 -3.90 22.15 9.82
C LEU A 29 -2.77 23.11 10.21
N LYS A 30 -2.77 23.63 11.44
CA LYS A 30 -1.71 24.54 11.93
C LYS A 30 -0.38 23.81 12.14
N ASP A 31 -0.41 22.54 12.54
CA ASP A 31 0.82 21.76 12.77
C ASP A 31 1.56 21.47 11.46
N LEU A 32 0.83 21.38 10.34
CA LEU A 32 1.41 21.14 9.01
C LEU A 32 2.33 22.27 8.53
N LEU A 33 2.08 23.50 9.01
CA LEU A 33 2.75 24.72 8.55
C LEU A 33 3.83 25.22 9.52
N LYS A 34 3.85 24.69 10.75
CA LYS A 34 4.75 25.12 11.83
C LYS A 34 6.23 24.99 11.45
N LYS A 35 7.04 26.01 11.79
CA LYS A 35 8.50 26.06 11.55
C LYS A 35 8.90 25.88 10.08
N SER A 36 8.24 26.58 9.17
CA SER A 36 8.60 26.51 7.75
C SER A 36 8.32 27.81 7.00
N LYS A 37 8.81 27.89 5.75
CA LYS A 37 8.49 29.00 4.84
C LYS A 37 6.99 29.16 4.54
N TRP A 38 6.17 28.20 4.97
CA TRP A 38 4.72 28.16 4.77
C TRP A 38 3.92 28.54 6.03
N GLU A 39 4.56 29.05 7.09
CA GLU A 39 3.89 29.34 8.37
C GLU A 39 2.74 30.35 8.27
N GLU A 40 2.78 31.24 7.28
CA GLU A 40 1.75 32.26 7.02
C GLU A 40 0.72 31.83 5.95
N VAL A 41 0.83 30.60 5.41
CA VAL A 41 -0.07 30.09 4.37
C VAL A 41 -1.45 29.78 4.95
N ASN A 42 -2.51 30.15 4.23
CA ASN A 42 -3.86 29.76 4.57
C ASN A 42 -4.42 28.79 3.52
N PHE A 43 -4.90 27.63 3.96
CA PHE A 43 -5.49 26.62 3.07
C PHE A 43 -6.77 27.08 2.36
N GLN A 44 -7.40 28.17 2.83
CA GLN A 44 -8.56 28.80 2.18
C GLN A 44 -8.18 29.86 1.15
N ASP A 45 -6.88 30.17 0.99
CA ASP A 45 -6.43 31.11 -0.03
C ASP A 45 -6.78 30.60 -1.43
N LYS A 46 -7.30 31.52 -2.26
CA LYS A 46 -7.62 31.22 -3.65
C LYS A 46 -6.35 31.17 -4.50
N CYS A 47 -6.21 30.09 -5.24
CA CYS A 47 -5.14 29.89 -6.23
C CYS A 47 -5.64 30.22 -7.65
N GLU A 48 -4.74 30.13 -8.64
CA GLU A 48 -5.13 30.22 -10.05
C GLU A 48 -6.21 29.17 -10.38
N GLY A 49 -7.27 29.59 -11.08
CA GLY A 49 -8.46 28.78 -11.31
C GLY A 49 -9.57 28.90 -10.25
N GLY A 50 -9.40 29.74 -9.22
CA GLY A 50 -10.47 30.10 -8.27
C GLY A 50 -10.77 29.05 -7.19
N HIS A 51 -10.03 27.93 -7.18
CA HIS A 51 -10.09 26.91 -6.13
C HIS A 51 -9.25 27.31 -4.91
N SER A 52 -9.65 26.86 -3.73
CA SER A 52 -8.82 27.01 -2.53
C SER A 52 -7.57 26.12 -2.61
N LEU A 53 -6.49 26.56 -1.97
CA LEU A 53 -5.25 25.79 -1.86
C LEU A 53 -5.50 24.39 -1.29
N GLY A 54 -6.36 24.27 -0.27
CA GLY A 54 -6.72 22.98 0.31
C GLY A 54 -7.46 22.05 -0.66
N ASN A 55 -8.31 22.58 -1.55
CA ASN A 55 -8.96 21.78 -2.59
C ASN A 55 -7.96 21.27 -3.65
N LEU A 56 -6.95 22.09 -3.98
CA LEU A 56 -5.88 21.68 -4.88
C LEU A 56 -5.00 20.60 -4.23
N LEU A 57 -4.63 20.76 -2.96
CA LEU A 57 -3.87 19.74 -2.23
C LEU A 57 -4.66 18.43 -2.07
N LEU A 58 -5.98 18.50 -1.90
CA LEU A 58 -6.87 17.34 -1.92
C LEU A 58 -6.90 16.67 -3.29
N LYS A 59 -6.94 17.44 -4.38
CA LYS A 59 -6.82 16.91 -5.75
C LYS A 59 -5.49 16.18 -5.94
N TYR A 60 -4.38 16.79 -5.55
CA TYR A 60 -3.06 16.15 -5.56
C TYR A 60 -3.04 14.88 -4.71
N ALA A 61 -3.67 14.87 -3.54
CA ALA A 61 -3.78 13.68 -2.70
C ALA A 61 -4.56 12.55 -3.38
N ALA A 62 -5.61 12.88 -4.13
CA ALA A 62 -6.37 11.91 -4.90
C ALA A 62 -5.58 11.38 -6.10
N GLU A 63 -4.89 12.26 -6.85
CA GLU A 63 -4.06 11.89 -8.00
C GLU A 63 -2.85 11.03 -7.60
N ASN A 64 -2.28 11.28 -6.42
CA ASN A 64 -1.15 10.52 -5.87
C ASN A 64 -1.60 9.34 -4.98
N ASN A 65 -2.90 8.99 -4.97
CA ASN A 65 -3.48 7.90 -4.18
C ASN A 65 -3.10 7.91 -2.68
N ASN A 66 -2.86 9.09 -2.11
CA ASN A 66 -2.49 9.24 -0.70
C ASN A 66 -3.76 9.34 0.16
N SER A 67 -4.35 8.17 0.46
CA SER A 67 -5.61 8.06 1.20
C SER A 67 -5.59 8.74 2.57
N ARG A 68 -4.44 8.74 3.27
CA ARG A 68 -4.30 9.44 4.56
C ARG A 68 -4.41 10.95 4.40
N VAL A 69 -3.69 11.53 3.44
CA VAL A 69 -3.74 12.98 3.16
C VAL A 69 -5.11 13.37 2.59
N LYS A 70 -5.67 12.53 1.71
CA LYS A 70 -7.02 12.72 1.16
C LYS A 70 -8.06 12.77 2.26
N ASN A 71 -8.09 11.77 3.14
CA ASN A 71 -9.03 11.72 4.27
C ASN A 71 -8.80 12.86 5.25
N PHE A 72 -7.54 13.26 5.47
CA PHE A 72 -7.21 14.41 6.30
C PHE A 72 -7.86 15.70 5.76
N PHE A 73 -7.71 16.00 4.47
CA PHE A 73 -8.30 17.21 3.89
C PHE A 73 -9.84 17.12 3.81
N LEU A 74 -10.41 15.95 3.51
CA LEU A 74 -11.86 15.74 3.55
C LEU A 74 -12.43 15.99 4.97
N ASN A 75 -11.79 15.44 6.00
CA ASN A 75 -12.20 15.64 7.40
C ASN A 75 -12.05 17.09 7.87
N ASN A 76 -11.25 17.90 7.17
CA ASN A 76 -11.09 19.33 7.42
C ASN A 76 -11.97 20.21 6.50
N GLY A 77 -12.93 19.62 5.77
CA GLY A 77 -13.95 20.35 5.03
C GLY A 77 -13.56 20.80 3.61
N PHE A 78 -12.50 20.25 3.03
CA PHE A 78 -12.12 20.53 1.64
C PHE A 78 -12.79 19.57 0.65
N THR A 79 -13.01 20.02 -0.59
CA THR A 79 -13.73 19.26 -1.61
C THR A 79 -12.94 19.15 -2.92
N LEU A 80 -13.16 18.07 -3.68
CA LEU A 80 -12.46 17.86 -4.94
C LEU A 80 -12.93 18.88 -5.99
N PRO A 81 -12.00 19.56 -6.70
CA PRO A 81 -12.34 20.45 -7.81
C PRO A 81 -13.12 19.67 -8.88
N GLY A 82 -14.35 20.08 -9.17
CA GLY A 82 -15.23 19.41 -10.15
C GLY A 82 -16.42 18.64 -9.55
N GLN A 83 -16.52 18.53 -8.23
CA GLN A 83 -17.82 18.28 -7.59
C GLN A 83 -18.51 19.62 -7.36
N GLU A 84 -19.20 20.10 -8.39
CA GLU A 84 -20.23 21.12 -8.20
C GLU A 84 -21.24 20.58 -7.18
N GLN A 85 -21.45 21.36 -6.13
CA GLN A 85 -22.41 21.06 -5.08
C GLN A 85 -23.80 20.94 -5.71
N VAL A 86 -24.45 19.78 -5.58
CA VAL A 86 -25.91 19.75 -5.60
C VAL A 86 -26.33 20.45 -4.31
N ALA A 87 -26.76 21.70 -4.45
CA ALA A 87 -27.32 22.47 -3.36
C ALA A 87 -28.56 21.76 -2.84
N GLU A 88 -28.50 21.24 -1.62
CA GLU A 88 -29.68 20.86 -0.85
C GLU A 88 -30.28 22.16 -0.31
N ALA A 89 -31.22 22.72 -1.06
CA ALA A 89 -32.09 23.77 -0.59
C ALA A 89 -33.11 23.16 0.37
N THR A 90 -32.79 23.10 1.66
CA THR A 90 -33.81 22.99 2.70
C THR A 90 -34.39 24.37 2.92
N ASN A 91 -35.51 24.65 2.23
CA ASN A 91 -36.48 25.61 2.73
C ASN A 91 -37.21 24.94 3.90
N GLU A 92 -37.12 25.56 5.06
CA GLU A 92 -38.14 25.44 6.10
C GLU A 92 -39.46 25.94 5.50
N GLU A 93 -40.52 25.14 5.60
CA GLU A 93 -41.81 25.61 6.07
C GLU A 93 -42.67 24.42 6.48
N GLU A 94 -43.29 24.62 7.64
CA GLU A 94 -44.14 23.73 8.42
C GLU A 94 -45.36 23.27 7.62
N GLU A 95 -45.82 22.03 7.87
CA GLU A 95 -47.24 21.81 8.16
C GLU A 95 -47.43 20.46 8.84
N GLU A 96 -48.11 20.54 9.98
CA GLU A 96 -48.57 19.46 10.84
C GLU A 96 -49.58 18.57 10.11
N GLU A 97 -49.57 17.26 10.35
CA GLU A 97 -50.83 16.56 10.60
C GLU A 97 -50.60 15.27 11.40
N GLU A 98 -51.23 15.24 12.57
CA GLU A 98 -51.33 14.14 13.52
C GLU A 98 -52.06 12.92 12.91
N GLN A 99 -51.63 11.70 13.27
CA GLN A 99 -52.56 10.57 13.47
C GLN A 99 -51.97 9.42 14.33
N LYS A 100 -52.21 9.56 15.64
CA LYS A 100 -52.60 8.58 16.69
C LYS A 100 -52.30 7.04 16.62
N ILE A 101 -51.60 6.59 17.69
CA ILE A 101 -51.97 5.56 18.74
C ILE A 101 -51.87 4.04 18.37
N PRO A 102 -51.58 3.07 19.31
CA PRO A 102 -51.42 3.16 20.79
C PRO A 102 -50.16 2.54 21.45
N ASP A 103 -50.02 2.96 22.71
CA ASP A 103 -49.31 2.39 23.86
C ASP A 103 -49.33 0.86 24.04
N ILE A 104 -48.18 0.32 24.49
CA ILE A 104 -48.15 -0.74 25.52
C ILE A 104 -46.98 -0.51 26.51
N ALA A 105 -47.40 -0.16 27.74
CA ALA A 105 -46.86 -0.48 29.06
C ALA A 105 -45.38 -0.25 29.40
N GLU A 106 -45.21 0.64 30.39
CA GLU A 106 -44.08 0.73 31.31
C GLU A 106 -43.71 -0.64 31.92
N ASN A 107 -42.42 -0.96 31.95
CA ASN A 107 -41.86 -1.56 33.15
C ASN A 107 -40.43 -1.11 33.40
N LYS A 108 -40.17 -0.86 34.68
CA LYS A 108 -39.10 -0.05 35.25
C LYS A 108 -37.89 -0.92 35.59
N VAL A 109 -36.71 -0.48 35.12
CA VAL A 109 -35.36 -0.56 35.69
C VAL A 109 -34.95 -1.85 36.43
N GLU A 110 -33.93 -2.53 35.90
CA GLU A 110 -32.77 -2.93 36.69
C GLU A 110 -31.54 -3.09 35.80
N THR A 111 -30.49 -2.33 36.13
CA THR A 111 -29.16 -2.37 35.55
C THR A 111 -28.41 -3.61 36.03
N SER A 112 -27.92 -4.44 35.11
CA SER A 112 -26.71 -5.22 35.35
C SER A 112 -25.90 -5.34 34.06
N SER A 113 -24.64 -5.00 34.21
CA SER A 113 -23.56 -5.01 33.23
C SER A 113 -23.30 -6.41 32.70
N GLU A 114 -23.27 -6.58 31.38
CA GLU A 114 -22.49 -7.64 30.72
C GLU A 114 -22.28 -7.32 29.23
N ASP A 115 -21.06 -6.87 28.94
CA ASP A 115 -20.28 -7.00 27.70
C ASP A 115 -21.02 -7.01 26.36
N SER A 116 -21.43 -5.81 25.92
CA SER A 116 -21.57 -5.52 24.49
C SER A 116 -20.19 -5.31 23.86
N SER A 117 -19.41 -6.37 23.71
CA SER A 117 -18.29 -6.39 22.75
C SER A 117 -18.83 -6.75 21.35
N ASN A 118 -19.76 -5.94 20.84
CA ASN A 118 -19.99 -5.87 19.40
C ASN A 118 -18.83 -5.06 18.79
N SER A 119 -17.67 -5.71 18.73
CA SER A 119 -16.56 -5.24 17.91
C SER A 119 -17.00 -5.28 16.45
N ARG A 120 -16.67 -4.21 15.72
CA ARG A 120 -16.89 -4.03 14.28
C ARG A 120 -15.98 -4.93 13.42
N ASP A 121 -15.79 -6.20 13.81
CA ASP A 121 -14.87 -7.13 13.14
C ASP A 121 -15.59 -8.21 12.31
N ALA A 122 -16.90 -8.07 12.06
CA ALA A 122 -17.69 -9.11 11.40
C ALA A 122 -18.27 -8.72 10.03
N GLN A 123 -17.51 -8.01 9.20
CA GLN A 123 -17.85 -7.87 7.77
C GLN A 123 -16.59 -8.06 6.92
N PHE A 124 -16.24 -9.31 6.63
CA PHE A 124 -15.87 -9.87 5.31
C PHE A 124 -15.40 -11.33 5.50
N THR A 125 -16.29 -12.28 5.25
CA THR A 125 -15.93 -13.70 5.15
C THR A 125 -16.67 -14.37 4.00
N THR A 126 -16.10 -14.25 2.80
CA THR A 126 -15.74 -15.52 2.15
C THR A 126 -14.44 -15.93 2.82
N SER A 127 -14.53 -16.45 4.05
CA SER A 127 -13.35 -16.65 4.91
C SER A 127 -12.35 -17.49 4.14
N TYR A 128 -11.06 -17.19 4.28
CA TYR A 128 -10.00 -18.09 3.88
C TYR A 128 -10.30 -19.55 4.31
N ASP A 129 -11.01 -19.75 5.43
CA ASP A 129 -11.49 -21.06 5.88
C ASP A 129 -12.32 -21.81 4.84
N LYS A 130 -13.19 -21.13 4.09
CA LYS A 130 -13.98 -21.75 3.01
C LYS A 130 -13.11 -22.14 1.82
N ILE A 131 -12.15 -21.28 1.46
CA ILE A 131 -11.19 -21.56 0.39
C ILE A 131 -10.33 -22.77 0.78
N LYS A 132 -9.86 -22.78 2.02
CA LYS A 132 -9.14 -23.89 2.65
C LYS A 132 -9.97 -25.18 2.67
N GLU A 133 -11.24 -25.10 3.04
CA GLU A 133 -12.13 -26.27 3.09
C GLU A 133 -12.28 -26.90 1.70
N ILE A 134 -12.46 -26.11 0.64
CA ILE A 134 -12.57 -26.59 -0.74
C ILE A 134 -11.34 -27.43 -1.14
N VAL A 135 -10.14 -26.92 -0.87
CA VAL A 135 -8.87 -27.61 -1.21
C VAL A 135 -8.62 -28.79 -0.28
N THR A 136 -8.98 -28.69 0.99
CA THR A 136 -8.82 -29.78 1.96
C THR A 136 -9.72 -30.98 1.62
N GLN A 137 -10.95 -30.73 1.18
CA GLN A 137 -11.88 -31.78 0.76
C GLN A 137 -11.51 -32.43 -0.58
N ASN A 138 -10.82 -31.70 -1.46
CA ASN A 138 -10.30 -32.24 -2.72
C ASN A 138 -8.89 -31.71 -3.00
N PRO A 139 -7.84 -32.36 -2.49
CA PRO A 139 -6.45 -31.91 -2.68
C PRO A 139 -5.98 -31.92 -4.14
N ASN A 140 -6.65 -32.69 -5.01
CA ASN A 140 -6.34 -32.80 -6.44
C ASN A 140 -7.28 -31.95 -7.31
N ILE A 141 -7.96 -30.96 -6.72
CA ILE A 141 -8.86 -30.07 -7.45
C ILE A 141 -8.08 -29.30 -8.54
N THR A 142 -8.67 -29.18 -9.72
CA THR A 142 -8.13 -28.35 -10.80
C THR A 142 -8.47 -26.87 -10.58
N ALA A 143 -7.75 -25.95 -11.24
CA ALA A 143 -8.03 -24.52 -11.13
C ALA A 143 -9.47 -24.20 -11.58
N GLU A 144 -9.95 -24.80 -12.67
CA GLU A 144 -11.32 -24.59 -13.15
C GLU A 144 -12.37 -25.09 -12.16
N GLU A 145 -12.20 -26.30 -11.61
CA GLU A 145 -13.13 -26.84 -10.60
C GLU A 145 -13.11 -26.02 -9.31
N PHE A 146 -11.93 -25.53 -8.91
CA PHE A 146 -11.75 -24.65 -7.77
C PHE A 146 -12.51 -23.35 -7.95
N TYR A 147 -12.36 -22.70 -9.12
CA TYR A 147 -13.08 -21.48 -9.45
C TYR A 147 -14.61 -21.69 -9.49
N GLU A 148 -15.11 -22.79 -10.07
CA GLU A 148 -16.55 -23.10 -10.04
C GLU A 148 -17.10 -23.26 -8.62
N LYS A 149 -16.32 -23.82 -7.69
CA LYS A 149 -16.72 -23.89 -6.28
C LYS A 149 -16.71 -22.51 -5.62
N LEU A 150 -15.66 -21.71 -5.83
CA LEU A 150 -15.61 -20.33 -5.30
C LEU A 150 -16.79 -19.49 -5.78
N LYS A 151 -17.21 -19.65 -7.04
CA LYS A 151 -18.36 -18.92 -7.58
C LYS A 151 -19.68 -19.18 -6.86
N LYS A 152 -19.84 -20.36 -6.27
CA LYS A 152 -21.03 -20.73 -5.47
C LYS A 152 -21.00 -20.12 -4.07
N GLU A 153 -19.80 -19.87 -3.54
CA GLU A 153 -19.62 -19.29 -2.20
C GLU A 153 -19.72 -17.75 -2.20
N VAL A 154 -19.36 -17.11 -3.31
CA VAL A 154 -19.34 -15.64 -3.43
C VAL A 154 -20.65 -15.10 -3.99
N LYS A 155 -21.39 -14.34 -3.17
CA LYS A 155 -22.56 -13.58 -3.61
C LYS A 155 -22.12 -12.32 -4.35
N ALA A 156 -22.44 -12.24 -5.64
CA ALA A 156 -22.15 -11.08 -6.50
C ALA A 156 -23.22 -10.94 -7.58
N SER A 157 -23.48 -9.71 -8.02
CA SER A 157 -24.51 -9.38 -9.02
C SER A 157 -23.98 -9.52 -10.45
N THR A 158 -22.65 -9.49 -10.63
CA THR A 158 -21.97 -9.62 -11.92
C THR A 158 -20.74 -10.51 -11.79
N ASP A 159 -20.25 -11.06 -12.91
CA ASP A 159 -19.03 -11.85 -12.93
C ASP A 159 -17.81 -11.01 -12.52
N LYS A 160 -17.71 -9.76 -13.01
CA LYS A 160 -16.65 -8.83 -12.62
C LYS A 160 -16.59 -8.57 -11.11
N GLU A 161 -17.75 -8.29 -10.50
CA GLU A 161 -17.83 -8.09 -9.05
C GLU A 161 -17.42 -9.37 -8.29
N ARG A 162 -17.79 -10.54 -8.82
CA ARG A 162 -17.43 -11.84 -8.24
C ARG A 162 -15.92 -12.05 -8.27
N ASP A 163 -15.28 -11.81 -9.41
CA ASP A 163 -13.84 -12.00 -9.59
C ASP A 163 -13.03 -11.05 -8.69
N THR A 164 -13.49 -9.80 -8.54
CA THR A 164 -12.88 -8.85 -7.58
C THR A 164 -13.00 -9.36 -6.15
N LYS A 165 -14.18 -9.85 -5.72
CA LYS A 165 -14.36 -10.41 -4.36
C LYS A 165 -13.50 -11.66 -4.13
N ILE A 166 -13.36 -12.50 -5.14
CA ILE A 166 -12.49 -13.68 -5.10
C ILE A 166 -11.02 -13.26 -4.96
N PHE A 167 -10.56 -12.29 -5.77
CA PHE A 167 -9.23 -11.71 -5.67
C PHE A 167 -8.97 -11.11 -4.28
N ASP A 168 -9.90 -10.29 -3.77
CA ASP A 168 -9.75 -9.65 -2.45
C ASP A 168 -9.64 -10.69 -1.33
N SER A 169 -10.43 -11.76 -1.41
CA SER A 169 -10.36 -12.87 -0.44
C SER A 169 -8.99 -13.58 -0.49
N PHE A 170 -8.42 -13.76 -1.68
CA PHE A 170 -7.08 -14.32 -1.83
C PHE A 170 -5.99 -13.36 -1.34
N ALA A 171 -6.10 -12.07 -1.68
CA ALA A 171 -5.21 -11.02 -1.21
C ALA A 171 -5.16 -10.94 0.33
N ASP A 172 -6.32 -11.03 0.98
CA ASP A 172 -6.40 -11.04 2.45
C ASP A 172 -5.76 -12.29 3.06
N ALA A 173 -5.90 -13.45 2.41
CA ALA A 173 -5.21 -14.67 2.81
C ALA A 173 -3.69 -14.52 2.69
N VAL A 174 -3.19 -13.91 1.59
CA VAL A 174 -1.75 -13.65 1.40
C VAL A 174 -1.21 -12.67 2.45
N ARG A 175 -1.95 -11.61 2.78
CA ARG A 175 -1.60 -10.67 3.87
C ARG A 175 -1.47 -11.36 5.22
N SER A 176 -2.36 -12.31 5.47
CA SER A 176 -2.38 -13.07 6.73
C SER A 176 -1.44 -14.28 6.69
N GLY A 177 -0.79 -14.56 5.56
CA GLY A 177 -0.07 -15.81 5.26
C GLY A 177 0.98 -16.21 6.29
N ALA A 178 1.70 -15.23 6.86
CA ALA A 178 2.73 -15.47 7.88
C ALA A 178 2.18 -16.15 9.14
N SER A 179 0.89 -15.95 9.46
CA SER A 179 0.22 -16.58 10.60
C SER A 179 -0.31 -17.99 10.30
N ILE A 180 -0.35 -18.40 9.02
CA ILE A 180 -0.89 -19.67 8.56
C ILE A 180 0.23 -20.72 8.57
N THR A 181 0.55 -21.25 9.75
CA THR A 181 1.64 -22.22 9.95
C THR A 181 1.15 -23.67 9.88
N ASP A 182 0.06 -23.99 10.57
CA ASP A 182 -0.45 -25.38 10.70
C ASP A 182 -0.99 -26.00 9.40
N ASN A 183 -1.26 -25.18 8.38
CA ASN A 183 -1.73 -25.65 7.08
C ASN A 183 -1.03 -24.95 5.91
N ARG A 184 0.27 -24.65 6.07
CA ARG A 184 1.06 -23.94 5.06
C ARG A 184 1.03 -24.63 3.68
N SER A 185 1.09 -25.96 3.63
CA SER A 185 1.02 -26.71 2.36
C SER A 185 -0.31 -26.49 1.62
N VAL A 186 -1.43 -26.46 2.34
CA VAL A 186 -2.75 -26.17 1.75
C VAL A 186 -2.81 -24.72 1.26
N PHE A 187 -2.23 -23.78 2.02
CA PHE A 187 -2.13 -22.38 1.62
C PHE A 187 -1.33 -22.21 0.32
N LEU A 188 -0.16 -22.86 0.21
CA LEU A 188 0.64 -22.81 -1.01
C LEU A 188 -0.09 -23.46 -2.19
N LYS A 189 -0.82 -24.56 -1.96
CA LYS A 189 -1.67 -25.14 -3.00
C LYS A 189 -2.78 -24.19 -3.47
N ILE A 190 -3.37 -23.43 -2.55
CA ILE A 190 -4.33 -22.37 -2.89
C ILE A 190 -3.67 -21.29 -3.75
N ALA A 191 -2.44 -20.88 -3.42
CA ALA A 191 -1.70 -19.90 -4.21
C ALA A 191 -1.47 -20.40 -5.65
N GLU A 192 -1.01 -21.65 -5.83
CA GLU A 192 -0.88 -22.29 -7.16
C GLU A 192 -2.21 -22.31 -7.93
N LEU A 193 -3.31 -22.68 -7.26
CA LEU A 193 -4.63 -22.71 -7.92
C LEU A 193 -5.05 -21.32 -8.38
N PHE A 194 -4.77 -20.27 -7.60
CA PHE A 194 -5.04 -18.89 -8.00
C PHE A 194 -4.13 -18.39 -9.12
N THR A 195 -2.88 -18.85 -9.21
CA THR A 195 -1.98 -18.48 -10.33
C THR A 195 -2.48 -18.98 -11.67
N ASP A 196 -3.21 -20.09 -11.67
CA ASP A 196 -3.78 -20.70 -12.88
C ASP A 196 -5.12 -20.05 -13.30
N LEU A 197 -5.66 -19.13 -12.51
CA LEU A 197 -6.91 -18.42 -12.82
C LEU A 197 -6.66 -17.08 -13.52
N ASP A 198 -6.57 -17.11 -14.86
CA ASP A 198 -6.35 -15.91 -15.69
C ASP A 198 -7.37 -14.78 -15.45
N THR A 199 -8.61 -15.12 -15.09
CA THR A 199 -9.66 -14.12 -14.77
C THR A 199 -9.40 -13.35 -13.47
N VAL A 200 -8.57 -13.90 -12.58
CA VAL A 200 -8.34 -13.37 -11.23
C VAL A 200 -6.91 -12.87 -11.07
N ILE A 201 -5.91 -13.59 -11.59
CA ILE A 201 -4.48 -13.34 -11.29
C ILE A 201 -3.99 -11.95 -11.75
N HIS A 202 -4.59 -11.40 -12.80
CA HIS A 202 -4.26 -10.07 -13.33
C HIS A 202 -5.05 -8.93 -12.67
N LEU A 203 -5.97 -9.24 -11.75
CA LEU A 203 -6.69 -8.22 -11.01
C LEU A 203 -5.74 -7.50 -10.05
N LYS A 204 -6.11 -6.26 -9.75
CA LYS A 204 -5.38 -5.39 -8.83
C LYS A 204 -6.33 -4.95 -7.71
N SER A 205 -5.78 -4.84 -6.51
CA SER A 205 -6.49 -4.26 -5.38
C SER A 205 -6.84 -2.79 -5.63
N LEU A 206 -7.64 -2.19 -4.75
CA LEU A 206 -7.96 -0.76 -4.79
C LEU A 206 -6.73 0.16 -4.73
N ALA A 207 -5.61 -0.32 -4.18
CA ALA A 207 -4.33 0.38 -4.17
C ALA A 207 -3.49 0.12 -5.45
N PHE A 208 -4.10 -0.43 -6.49
CA PHE A 208 -3.47 -0.85 -7.75
C PHE A 208 -2.34 -1.87 -7.58
N LYS A 209 -2.35 -2.62 -6.47
CA LYS A 209 -1.37 -3.67 -6.19
C LYS A 209 -1.83 -4.99 -6.77
N THR A 210 -0.93 -5.65 -7.49
CA THR A 210 -1.07 -7.05 -7.90
C THR A 210 -0.97 -7.98 -6.69
N ILE A 211 -1.29 -9.26 -6.85
CA ILE A 211 -1.04 -10.23 -5.79
C ILE A 211 0.47 -10.43 -5.52
N LEU A 212 1.32 -10.23 -6.53
CA LEU A 212 2.78 -10.27 -6.37
C LEU A 212 3.29 -9.15 -5.46
N ASP A 213 2.79 -7.93 -5.64
CA ASP A 213 3.08 -6.80 -4.74
C ASP A 213 2.67 -7.12 -3.29
N ILE A 214 1.47 -7.70 -3.13
CA ILE A 214 0.92 -8.05 -1.82
C ILE A 214 1.74 -9.15 -1.15
N ALA A 215 2.17 -10.17 -1.89
CA ALA A 215 3.02 -11.24 -1.38
C ALA A 215 4.38 -10.71 -0.90
N VAL A 216 4.98 -9.78 -1.65
CA VAL A 216 6.22 -9.10 -1.25
C VAL A 216 6.04 -8.28 0.03
N GLU A 217 4.99 -7.46 0.10
CA GLU A 217 4.67 -6.61 1.26
C GLU A 217 4.34 -7.41 2.52
N SER A 218 3.86 -8.63 2.34
CA SER A 218 3.48 -9.52 3.42
C SER A 218 4.59 -10.52 3.77
N GLU A 219 5.79 -10.31 3.23
CA GLU A 219 6.99 -11.12 3.45
C GLU A 219 6.80 -12.63 3.15
N GLN A 220 6.00 -12.96 2.12
CA GLN A 220 5.68 -14.33 1.72
C GLN A 220 6.61 -14.83 0.61
N ALA A 221 7.89 -15.10 0.91
CA ALA A 221 8.91 -15.41 -0.10
C ALA A 221 8.60 -16.64 -0.98
N ASP A 222 8.00 -17.68 -0.41
CA ASP A 222 7.52 -18.90 -1.09
C ASP A 222 6.33 -18.62 -2.02
N VAL A 223 5.39 -17.75 -1.61
CA VAL A 223 4.29 -17.30 -2.50
C VAL A 223 4.84 -16.44 -3.64
N VAL A 224 5.81 -15.58 -3.37
CA VAL A 224 6.49 -14.79 -4.41
C VAL A 224 7.14 -15.71 -5.45
N GLU A 225 7.80 -16.78 -5.02
CA GLU A 225 8.39 -17.79 -5.91
C GLU A 225 7.33 -18.45 -6.80
N ILE A 226 6.25 -18.98 -6.21
CA ILE A 226 5.13 -19.57 -6.97
C ILE A 226 4.57 -18.59 -8.02
N LEU A 227 4.37 -17.34 -7.63
CA LEU A 227 3.84 -16.30 -8.53
C LEU A 227 4.80 -15.98 -9.67
N LEU A 228 6.10 -15.93 -9.42
CA LEU A 228 7.11 -15.65 -10.43
C LEU A 228 7.32 -16.82 -11.39
N GLU A 229 7.28 -18.06 -10.89
CA GLU A 229 7.38 -19.29 -11.68
C GLU A 229 6.19 -19.48 -12.64
N SER A 230 5.01 -18.95 -12.29
CA SER A 230 3.83 -18.99 -13.15
C SER A 230 4.03 -18.28 -14.51
N GLY A 231 4.97 -17.34 -14.60
CA GLY A 231 5.21 -16.54 -15.80
C GLY A 231 4.07 -15.57 -16.16
N LYS A 232 3.09 -15.35 -15.27
CA LYS A 232 1.90 -14.52 -15.53
C LYS A 232 2.12 -13.02 -15.34
N PHE A 233 3.19 -12.62 -14.65
CA PHE A 233 3.49 -11.22 -14.38
C PHE A 233 4.41 -10.64 -15.45
N ASN A 234 4.08 -9.45 -15.94
CA ASN A 234 4.92 -8.77 -16.90
C ASN A 234 6.15 -8.14 -16.20
N GLU A 235 7.10 -7.67 -16.99
CA GLU A 235 8.37 -7.17 -16.45
C GLU A 235 8.23 -5.92 -15.59
N GLU A 236 7.28 -5.03 -15.90
CA GLU A 236 7.02 -3.82 -15.10
C GLU A 236 6.48 -4.19 -13.72
N GLU A 237 5.54 -5.14 -13.67
CA GLU A 237 4.98 -5.65 -12.41
C GLU A 237 6.06 -6.32 -11.55
N LYS A 238 6.95 -7.11 -12.15
CA LYS A 238 8.07 -7.72 -11.44
C LYS A 238 9.04 -6.67 -10.90
N LEU A 239 9.40 -5.66 -11.70
CA LEU A 239 10.33 -4.60 -11.28
C LEU A 239 9.75 -3.76 -10.15
N GLN A 240 8.45 -3.45 -10.22
CA GLN A 240 7.74 -2.74 -9.17
C GLN A 240 7.77 -3.53 -7.86
N ALA A 241 7.43 -4.83 -7.91
CA ALA A 241 7.43 -5.70 -6.75
C ALA A 241 8.84 -5.90 -6.17
N LEU A 242 9.87 -6.08 -7.02
CA LEU A 242 11.27 -6.14 -6.59
C LEU A 242 11.70 -4.85 -5.88
N ASN A 243 11.38 -3.69 -6.45
CA ASN A 243 11.71 -2.40 -5.83
C ASN A 243 11.04 -2.28 -4.45
N SER A 244 9.78 -2.71 -4.34
CA SER A 244 9.06 -2.75 -3.07
C SER A 244 9.76 -3.65 -2.03
N ALA A 245 10.22 -4.85 -2.44
CA ALA A 245 10.94 -5.78 -1.58
C ALA A 245 12.24 -5.15 -1.04
N ILE A 246 13.00 -4.48 -1.91
CA ILE A 246 14.27 -3.84 -1.56
C ILE A 246 14.05 -2.66 -0.62
N VAL A 247 13.06 -1.81 -0.86
CA VAL A 247 12.77 -0.65 0.00
C VAL A 247 12.31 -1.08 1.40
N GLN A 248 11.63 -2.22 1.50
CA GLN A 248 11.11 -2.74 2.77
C GLN A 248 12.10 -3.63 3.54
N GLY A 249 13.15 -4.12 2.89
CA GLY A 249 14.14 -4.99 3.52
C GLY A 249 13.77 -6.45 3.56
N ASN A 250 12.79 -6.81 2.75
CA ASN A 250 12.45 -8.19 2.48
C ASN A 250 13.51 -8.82 1.56
N ILE A 251 14.69 -9.11 2.10
CA ILE A 251 15.82 -9.67 1.36
C ILE A 251 15.49 -11.04 0.76
N GLN A 252 14.74 -11.87 1.48
CA GLN A 252 14.33 -13.19 0.98
C GLN A 252 13.36 -13.06 -0.19
N GLY A 253 12.34 -12.20 -0.09
CA GLY A 253 11.44 -11.91 -1.20
C GLY A 253 12.16 -11.29 -2.39
N ALA A 254 13.14 -10.40 -2.17
CA ALA A 254 13.97 -9.86 -3.25
C ALA A 254 14.84 -10.93 -3.94
N GLN A 255 15.33 -11.92 -3.19
CA GLN A 255 16.09 -13.05 -3.75
C GLN A 255 15.23 -13.92 -4.68
N SER A 256 13.93 -14.07 -4.43
CA SER A 256 13.02 -14.82 -5.30
C SER A 256 12.94 -14.25 -6.73
N PHE A 257 13.31 -12.98 -6.95
CA PHE A 257 13.34 -12.37 -8.29
C PHE A 257 14.58 -12.72 -9.11
N LEU A 258 15.61 -13.32 -8.51
CA LEU A 258 16.83 -13.70 -9.21
C LEU A 258 16.51 -14.76 -10.27
N GLY A 259 16.81 -14.45 -11.54
CA GLY A 259 16.50 -15.33 -12.67
C GLY A 259 15.11 -15.09 -13.30
N HIS A 260 14.25 -14.29 -12.67
CA HIS A 260 12.92 -13.93 -13.20
C HIS A 260 12.85 -12.54 -13.84
N ILE A 261 13.89 -11.71 -13.64
CA ILE A 261 14.08 -10.38 -14.23
C ILE A 261 15.41 -10.36 -14.97
N GLU A 262 15.45 -9.70 -16.12
CA GLU A 262 16.71 -9.48 -16.85
C GLU A 262 17.70 -8.67 -16.01
N TYR A 263 18.95 -9.12 -15.97
CA TYR A 263 20.00 -8.51 -15.15
C TYR A 263 20.15 -7.00 -15.36
N GLU A 264 20.10 -6.53 -16.60
CA GLU A 264 20.19 -5.10 -16.94
C GLU A 264 19.06 -4.28 -16.31
N LYS A 265 17.85 -4.84 -16.24
CA LYS A 265 16.70 -4.19 -15.60
C LYS A 265 16.82 -4.20 -14.08
N THR A 266 17.40 -5.26 -13.51
CA THR A 266 17.78 -5.29 -12.09
C THR A 266 18.76 -4.17 -11.75
N LEU A 267 19.74 -3.86 -12.62
CA LEU A 267 20.61 -2.70 -12.45
C LEU A 267 19.85 -1.36 -12.56
N GLY A 268 18.78 -1.31 -13.34
CA GLY A 268 17.85 -0.17 -13.38
C GLY A 268 17.31 0.19 -11.99
N VAL A 269 17.00 -0.81 -11.16
CA VAL A 269 16.56 -0.59 -9.77
C VAL A 269 17.65 0.06 -8.92
N LEU A 270 18.92 -0.37 -9.07
CA LEU A 270 20.04 0.28 -8.40
C LEU A 270 20.19 1.75 -8.83
N ASN A 271 19.98 2.06 -10.11
CA ASN A 271 20.03 3.44 -10.60
C ASN A 271 18.91 4.31 -10.03
N THR A 272 17.68 3.78 -9.90
CA THR A 272 16.57 4.48 -9.23
C THR A 272 16.88 4.75 -7.74
N LEU A 273 17.51 3.79 -7.05
CA LEU A 273 17.94 4.00 -5.66
C LEU A 273 18.99 5.11 -5.57
N LYS A 274 19.95 5.17 -6.49
CA LYS A 274 20.99 6.21 -6.52
C LYS A 274 20.42 7.63 -6.64
N THR A 275 19.32 7.80 -7.37
CA THR A 275 18.67 9.10 -7.60
C THR A 275 17.61 9.44 -6.53
N THR A 276 17.40 8.57 -5.55
CA THR A 276 16.44 8.81 -4.46
C THR A 276 16.88 10.01 -3.60
N VAL A 277 16.00 10.99 -3.47
CA VAL A 277 16.26 12.27 -2.78
C VAL A 277 16.51 12.10 -1.28
N LEU A 278 15.78 11.18 -0.64
CA LEU A 278 15.92 10.91 0.79
C LEU A 278 17.17 10.06 1.02
N HIS A 279 18.25 10.71 1.46
CA HIS A 279 19.55 10.09 1.68
C HIS A 279 19.48 8.81 2.53
N ARG A 280 18.63 8.77 3.56
CA ARG A 280 18.48 7.58 4.41
C ARG A 280 17.92 6.40 3.62
N GLU A 281 16.86 6.64 2.85
CA GLU A 281 16.19 5.62 2.02
C GLU A 281 17.10 5.16 0.87
N LYS A 282 17.84 6.08 0.25
CA LYS A 282 18.88 5.77 -0.74
C LYS A 282 19.92 4.78 -0.19
N ILE A 283 20.57 5.13 0.92
CA ILE A 283 21.64 4.32 1.52
C ILE A 283 21.12 2.95 1.95
N GLU A 284 19.95 2.94 2.59
CA GLU A 284 19.36 1.71 3.09
C GLU A 284 18.91 0.82 1.92
N GLY A 285 18.24 1.37 0.92
CA GLY A 285 17.86 0.66 -0.29
C GLY A 285 19.07 0.09 -1.04
N MET A 286 20.16 0.84 -1.16
CA MET A 286 21.41 0.35 -1.76
C MET A 286 22.05 -0.78 -0.92
N ARG A 287 22.05 -0.66 0.42
CA ARG A 287 22.49 -1.75 1.32
C ARG A 287 21.72 -3.03 1.05
N GLN A 288 20.39 -2.92 1.00
CA GLN A 288 19.49 -4.05 0.76
C GLN A 288 19.71 -4.62 -0.64
N PHE A 289 19.91 -3.76 -1.65
CA PHE A 289 20.25 -4.15 -3.01
C PHE A 289 21.51 -5.02 -3.07
N PHE A 290 22.60 -4.57 -2.43
CA PHE A 290 23.86 -5.33 -2.38
C PHE A 290 23.74 -6.62 -1.58
N SER A 291 22.83 -6.66 -0.60
CA SER A 291 22.61 -7.83 0.25
C SER A 291 21.89 -8.95 -0.50
N TYR A 292 20.88 -8.63 -1.31
CA TYR A 292 20.17 -9.65 -2.10
C TYR A 292 20.93 -10.00 -3.40
N ASN A 293 21.51 -9.01 -4.10
CA ASN A 293 22.17 -9.22 -5.39
C ASN A 293 23.69 -9.42 -5.23
N LYS A 294 24.07 -10.68 -4.96
CA LYS A 294 25.48 -11.08 -4.78
C LYS A 294 26.30 -11.13 -6.08
N ASN A 295 25.65 -11.07 -7.24
CA ASN A 295 26.27 -11.27 -8.55
C ASN A 295 26.81 -9.99 -9.18
N LEU A 296 26.68 -8.84 -8.52
CA LEU A 296 27.29 -7.60 -8.98
C LEU A 296 28.79 -7.75 -9.22
N THR A 297 29.21 -7.36 -10.42
CA THR A 297 30.60 -7.30 -10.85
C THR A 297 31.39 -6.27 -10.03
N LYS A 298 32.73 -6.38 -10.11
CA LYS A 298 33.61 -5.40 -9.46
C LYS A 298 33.45 -4.02 -10.11
N GLU A 299 33.27 -3.98 -11.43
CA GLU A 299 33.07 -2.77 -12.21
C GLU A 299 31.79 -2.02 -11.80
N GLU A 300 30.66 -2.70 -11.61
CA GLU A 300 29.39 -2.06 -11.22
C GLU A 300 29.43 -1.52 -9.78
N LYS A 301 30.09 -2.26 -8.87
CA LYS A 301 30.36 -1.79 -7.51
C LYS A 301 31.25 -0.56 -7.52
N ALA A 302 32.34 -0.59 -8.31
CA ALA A 302 33.25 0.53 -8.47
C ALA A 302 32.55 1.75 -9.07
N GLN A 303 31.72 1.58 -10.10
CA GLN A 303 30.97 2.68 -10.70
C GLN A 303 30.03 3.34 -9.68
N THR A 304 29.36 2.53 -8.86
CA THR A 304 28.48 3.04 -7.81
C THR A 304 29.24 3.84 -6.74
N LEU A 305 30.46 3.45 -6.40
CA LEU A 305 31.34 4.22 -5.53
C LEU A 305 31.82 5.53 -6.19
N ILE A 306 32.17 5.49 -7.47
CA ILE A 306 32.58 6.67 -8.23
C ILE A 306 31.45 7.70 -8.26
N ASP A 307 30.22 7.28 -8.55
CA ASP A 307 29.04 8.15 -8.55
C ASP A 307 28.85 8.84 -7.18
N ALA A 308 29.02 8.08 -6.09
CA ALA A 308 28.95 8.61 -4.74
C ALA A 308 30.07 9.64 -4.44
N VAL A 309 31.31 9.35 -4.85
CA VAL A 309 32.45 10.28 -4.71
C VAL A 309 32.18 11.58 -5.48
N MET A 310 31.65 11.49 -6.70
CA MET A 310 31.33 12.65 -7.53
C MET A 310 30.21 13.53 -6.94
N SER A 311 29.38 12.99 -6.06
CA SER A 311 28.39 13.77 -5.30
C SER A 311 28.98 14.43 -4.04
N TYR A 312 30.29 14.34 -3.81
CA TYR A 312 31.02 14.89 -2.66
C TYR A 312 30.49 14.45 -1.28
N ASN A 313 29.83 13.30 -1.24
CA ASN A 313 29.17 12.80 -0.05
C ASN A 313 30.02 11.72 0.65
N VAL A 314 30.96 12.16 1.48
CA VAL A 314 31.92 11.28 2.19
C VAL A 314 31.21 10.22 3.05
N SER A 315 30.10 10.58 3.70
CA SER A 315 29.31 9.67 4.52
C SER A 315 28.67 8.55 3.72
N GLU A 316 28.19 8.86 2.51
CA GLU A 316 27.66 7.87 1.57
C GLU A 316 28.77 6.92 1.07
N VAL A 317 29.92 7.46 0.66
CA VAL A 317 31.07 6.66 0.23
C VAL A 317 31.52 5.68 1.31
N LYS A 318 31.63 6.12 2.57
CA LYS A 318 32.02 5.28 3.69
C LYS A 318 31.07 4.09 3.88
N ARG A 319 29.76 4.35 3.89
CA ARG A 319 28.73 3.31 4.05
C ARG A 319 28.68 2.34 2.88
N LEU A 320 28.81 2.83 1.64
CA LEU A 320 28.85 1.96 0.46
C LEU A 320 30.06 1.02 0.49
N LEU A 321 31.23 1.51 0.93
CA LEU A 321 32.42 0.66 1.12
C LEU A 321 32.17 -0.43 2.17
N GLU A 322 31.54 -0.10 3.29
CA GLU A 322 31.17 -1.08 4.33
C GLU A 322 30.26 -2.19 3.75
N TYR A 323 29.23 -1.81 2.99
CA TYR A 323 28.27 -2.77 2.43
C TYR A 323 28.84 -3.62 1.30
N MET A 324 29.70 -3.05 0.45
CA MET A 324 30.25 -3.77 -0.71
C MET A 324 31.44 -4.67 -0.36
N VAL A 325 32.20 -4.33 0.68
CA VAL A 325 33.43 -5.04 1.08
C VAL A 325 33.20 -5.89 2.33
N GLY A 326 32.07 -5.72 3.02
CA GLY A 326 31.73 -6.45 4.24
C GLY A 326 32.55 -6.01 5.47
N ILE A 327 33.02 -4.76 5.49
CA ILE A 327 33.80 -4.21 6.60
C ILE A 327 32.81 -3.75 7.70
N PRO A 328 32.86 -4.29 8.93
CA PRO A 328 31.95 -3.91 10.00
C PRO A 328 32.11 -2.44 10.44
N GLU A 329 31.00 -1.77 10.82
CA GLU A 329 30.93 -0.36 11.26
C GLU A 329 31.97 0.02 12.34
N THR A 330 32.39 -0.93 13.19
CA THR A 330 33.36 -0.70 14.28
C THR A 330 34.81 -0.53 13.82
N SER A 331 35.11 -0.74 12.53
CA SER A 331 36.49 -0.79 12.02
C SER A 331 37.07 0.57 11.61
N MET A 332 36.25 1.63 11.55
CA MET A 332 36.62 2.91 10.93
C MET A 332 36.49 4.13 11.86
N GLU A 333 36.69 3.97 13.16
CA GLU A 333 36.99 5.11 14.06
C GLU A 333 38.42 5.64 13.90
N VAL A 334 39.23 5.04 13.02
CA VAL A 334 40.62 5.42 12.79
C VAL A 334 40.87 5.65 11.31
N PHE A 335 40.28 6.68 10.71
CA PHE A 335 40.78 7.32 9.49
C PHE A 335 40.36 8.78 9.42
#